data_AF-A0A9D6HHU2-F1
#
_entry.id   AF-A0A9D6HHU2-F1
#
_cell.length_a   1.000
_cell.length_b   1.000
_cell.length_c   1.000
_cell.angle_alpha   90.00
_cell.angle_beta   90.00
_cell.angle_gamma   90.00
#
_symmetry.space_group_name_H-M   'P 1'
#
loop_
_entity.id
_entity.type
_entity.pdbx_description
1 polymer ?
#
loop_
_entity_poly.entity_id
_entity_poly.type
_entity_poly.pdbx_seq_one_letter_code
_entity_poly.pdbx_strand_id
1 'polypeptide(L)' 'MIRLPMLPREALDAGLAEMAERWQADGGDVNFIRTFGRLPETLKRFVAFYSPLVRRGLVEHRTKELVRLRLAQLNRCHY' A
#
# COMPACT_ATOMS: atom_id res chain seq x y z
N MET A 1 16.12 0.86 4.97
CA MET A 1 16.33 -0.60 4.89
C MET A 1 15.18 -1.28 5.61
N ILE A 2 14.42 -2.14 4.94
CA ILE A 2 13.28 -2.84 5.53
C ILE A 2 13.81 -3.89 6.52
N ARG A 3 13.43 -3.82 7.79
CA ARG A 3 13.88 -4.76 8.83
C ARG A 3 13.07 -6.06 8.88
N LEU A 4 11.84 -6.04 8.35
CA LEU A 4 10.98 -7.21 8.25
C LEU A 4 11.15 -7.87 6.89
N PRO A 5 11.41 -9.20 6.82
CA PRO A 5 11.56 -9.87 5.54
C PRO A 5 10.24 -9.84 4.76
N MET A 6 10.30 -9.39 3.51
CA MET A 6 9.14 -9.41 2.61
C MET A 6 8.77 -10.84 2.25
N LEU A 7 7.48 -11.18 2.30
CA LEU A 7 7.05 -12.49 1.83
C LEU A 7 7.21 -12.61 0.31
N PRO A 8 7.60 -13.79 -0.20
CA PRO A 8 7.50 -14.09 -1.62
C PRO A 8 6.00 -14.13 -2.02
N ARG A 9 5.69 -13.88 -3.30
CA ARG A 9 4.30 -13.68 -3.74
C ARG A 9 3.46 -14.94 -3.54
N GLU A 10 4.09 -16.09 -3.73
CA GLU A 10 3.52 -17.42 -3.64
C GLU A 10 3.13 -17.77 -2.20
N ALA A 11 3.69 -17.06 -1.21
CA ALA A 11 3.38 -17.21 0.21
C ALA A 11 2.35 -16.19 0.72
N LEU A 12 1.79 -15.34 -0.15
CA LEU A 12 0.73 -14.42 0.21
C LEU A 12 -0.62 -15.15 0.31
N ASP A 13 -1.47 -14.68 1.22
CA ASP A 13 -2.90 -14.97 1.17
C ASP A 13 -3.47 -14.61 -0.22
N ALA A 14 -4.41 -15.40 -0.72
CA ALA A 14 -4.95 -15.27 -2.07
C ALA A 14 -5.50 -13.85 -2.37
N GLY A 15 -6.17 -13.22 -1.41
CA GLY A 15 -6.68 -11.86 -1.58
C GLY A 15 -5.56 -10.80 -1.59
N LEU A 16 -4.46 -11.04 -0.87
CA LEU A 16 -3.28 -10.19 -0.95
C LEU A 16 -2.49 -10.39 -2.24
N ALA A 17 -2.42 -11.62 -2.75
CA ALA A 17 -1.79 -11.92 -4.03
C ALA A 17 -2.50 -11.17 -5.17
N GLU A 18 -3.83 -11.27 -5.24
CA GLU A 18 -4.65 -10.53 -6.20
C GLU A 18 -4.47 -9.01 -6.07
N MET A 19 -4.45 -8.50 -4.83
CA MET A 19 -4.20 -7.07 -4.58
C MET A 19 -2.82 -6.64 -5.09
N ALA A 20 -1.79 -7.46 -4.88
CA ALA A 20 -0.43 -7.17 -5.34
C ALA A 20 -0.34 -7.17 -6.87
N GLU A 21 -1.02 -8.09 -7.56
CA GLU A 21 -1.08 -8.13 -9.02
C GLU A 21 -1.74 -6.87 -9.58
N ARG A 22 -2.92 -6.50 -9.06
CA ARG A 22 -3.62 -5.27 -9.49
C ARG A 22 -2.77 -4.02 -9.23
N TRP A 23 -2.15 -3.93 -8.07
CA TRP A 23 -1.31 -2.78 -7.72
C TRP A 23 -0.06 -2.68 -8.60
N GLN A 24 0.55 -3.81 -8.95
CA GLN A 24 1.69 -3.83 -9.87
C GLN A 24 1.27 -3.46 -11.30
N ALA A 25 0.11 -3.92 -11.76
CA ALA A 25 -0.42 -3.57 -13.08
C ALA A 25 -0.66 -2.05 -13.20
N ASP A 26 -1.02 -1.39 -12.09
CA ASP A 26 -1.13 0.07 -11.98
C ASP A 26 0.25 0.79 -11.88
N GLY A 27 1.36 0.06 -11.97
CA GLY A 27 2.74 0.57 -11.88
C GLY A 27 3.27 0.74 -10.44
N GLY A 28 2.54 0.24 -9.44
CA GLY A 28 2.91 0.37 -8.03
C GLY A 28 3.92 -0.68 -7.54
N ASP A 29 4.70 -0.32 -6.51
CA ASP A 29 5.56 -1.26 -5.78
C ASP A 29 4.72 -2.12 -4.81
N VAL A 30 4.88 -3.44 -4.89
CA VAL A 30 4.19 -4.45 -4.07
C VAL A 30 4.86 -4.69 -2.71
N ASN A 31 6.00 -4.06 -2.41
CA ASN A 31 6.77 -4.28 -1.19
C ASN A 31 5.96 -4.00 0.09
N PHE A 32 5.05 -3.03 0.08
CA PHE A 32 4.11 -2.79 1.19
C PHE A 32 3.24 -4.02 1.48
N ILE A 33 2.62 -4.59 0.44
CA ILE A 33 1.76 -5.78 0.56
C ILE A 33 2.59 -6.98 1.03
N ARG A 34 3.79 -7.17 0.47
CA ARG A 34 4.70 -8.26 0.83
C ARG A 34 5.23 -8.15 2.26
N THR A 35 5.45 -6.93 2.75
CA THR A 35 5.90 -6.68 4.12
C THR A 35 4.81 -7.06 5.13
N PHE A 36 3.57 -6.69 4.85
CA PHE A 36 2.41 -7.00 5.70
C PHE A 36 1.78 -8.37 5.45
N GLY A 37 2.31 -9.18 4.53
CA GLY A 37 1.71 -10.44 4.12
C GLY A 37 1.50 -11.47 5.24
N ARG A 38 2.21 -11.34 6.37
CA ARG A 38 2.01 -12.17 7.58
C ARG A 38 0.76 -11.81 8.38
N LEU A 39 0.15 -10.66 8.09
CA LEU A 39 -1.03 -10.12 8.77
C LEU A 39 -2.14 -9.81 7.75
N PRO A 40 -2.62 -10.82 7.00
CA PRO A 40 -3.49 -10.59 5.85
C PRO A 40 -4.79 -9.89 6.21
N GLU A 41 -5.45 -10.31 7.29
CA GLU A 41 -6.70 -9.71 7.73
C GLU A 41 -6.52 -8.26 8.21
N THR A 42 -5.40 -7.95 8.85
CA THR A 42 -5.07 -6.57 9.25
C THR A 42 -4.86 -5.69 8.02
N LEU A 43 -4.10 -6.17 7.03
CA LEU A 43 -3.86 -5.41 5.81
C LEU A 43 -5.14 -5.19 5.01
N LYS A 44 -5.97 -6.23 4.84
CA LYS A 44 -7.28 -6.12 4.16
C LYS A 44 -8.17 -5.07 4.83
N ARG A 45 -8.26 -5.09 6.17
CA ARG A 45 -9.02 -4.09 6.94
C ARG A 45 -8.45 -2.68 6.79
N PHE A 46 -7.13 -2.55 6.84
CA PHE A 46 -6.46 -1.26 6.62
C PHE A 46 -6.77 -0.71 5.22
N VAL A 47 -6.66 -1.52 4.18
CA VAL A 47 -6.94 -1.10 2.80
C VAL A 47 -8.41 -0.73 2.62
N ALA A 48 -9.34 -1.49 3.20
CA ALA A 48 -10.77 -1.17 3.18
C ALA A 48 -11.07 0.19 3.83
N PHE A 49 -10.36 0.54 4.90
CA PHE A 49 -10.45 1.84 5.55
C PHE A 49 -9.77 2.97 4.75
N TYR A 50 -8.55 2.73 4.25
CA TYR A 50 -7.69 3.76 3.66
C TYR A 50 -8.02 4.09 2.21
N SER A 51 -8.40 3.09 1.40
CA SER A 51 -8.67 3.27 -0.03
C SER A 51 -9.74 4.32 -0.34
N PRO A 52 -10.88 4.39 0.39
CA PRO A 52 -11.85 5.46 0.20
C PRO A 52 -11.29 6.86 0.48
N LEU A 53 -10.44 7.01 1.50
CA LEU A 53 -9.83 8.30 1.85
C LEU A 53 -8.93 8.82 0.72
N VAL A 54 -8.20 7.92 0.07
CA VAL A 54 -7.33 8.26 -1.07
C VAL A 54 -8.16 8.52 -2.32
N ARG A 55 -9.06 7.59 -2.68
CA ARG A 55 -9.69 7.55 -4.01
C ARG A 55 -11.02 8.31 -4.13
N ARG A 56 -11.66 8.72 -3.03
CA ARG A 56 -13.00 9.36 -3.04
C ARG A 56 -13.04 10.67 -2.25
N GLY A 57 -14.12 11.42 -2.36
CA GLY A 57 -14.33 12.68 -1.62
C GLY A 57 -14.13 13.92 -2.49
N LEU A 58 -14.15 15.10 -1.85
CA LEU A 58 -14.17 16.41 -2.54
C LEU A 58 -12.81 16.86 -3.07
N VAL A 59 -11.72 16.42 -2.45
CA VAL A 59 -10.35 16.78 -2.86
C VAL A 59 -9.88 15.83 -3.96
N GLU A 60 -9.29 16.35 -5.04
CA GLU A 60 -8.84 15.50 -6.13
C GLU A 60 -7.75 14.53 -5.69
N HIS A 61 -7.71 13.36 -6.33
CA HIS A 61 -6.69 12.34 -6.08
C HIS A 61 -5.27 12.90 -6.22
N ARG A 62 -5.01 13.71 -7.25
CA ARG A 62 -3.69 14.33 -7.50
C ARG A 62 -3.27 15.23 -6.33
N THR A 63 -4.18 16.05 -5.80
CA THR A 63 -3.90 16.94 -4.68
C THR A 63 -3.55 16.15 -3.42
N LYS A 64 -4.25 15.05 -3.15
CA LYS A 64 -3.92 14.16 -2.02
C LYS A 64 -2.55 13.51 -2.18
N GLU A 65 -2.18 13.05 -3.37
CA GLU A 65 -0.86 12.47 -3.60
C GLU A 65 0.27 13.49 -3.41
N LEU A 66 0.09 14.74 -3.86
CA LEU A 66 1.07 15.81 -3.60
C LEU A 66 1.24 16.08 -2.10
N VAL A 67 0.14 16.12 -1.34
CA VAL A 67 0.19 16.25 0.12
C VAL A 67 0.90 15.04 0.75
N ARG A 68 0.62 13.83 0.28
CA ARG A 68 1.25 12.59 0.77
C ARG A 68 2.76 12.59 0.54
N LEU A 69 3.22 13.04 -0.63
CA LEU A 69 4.64 13.24 -0.93
C LEU A 69 5.28 14.29 -0.01
N ARG A 70 4.59 15.42 0.23
CA ARG A 70 5.11 16.45 1.15
C ARG A 70 5.22 15.93 2.59
N LEU A 71 4.23 15.16 3.05
CA LEU A 71 4.26 14.51 4.36
C LEU A 71 5.40 13.50 4.46
N ALA A 72 5.62 12.69 3.42
CA ALA A 72 6.74 11.74 3.38
C ALA A 72 8.10 12.47 3.49
N GLN A 73 8.28 13.56 2.74
CA GLN A 73 9.49 14.39 2.84
C GLN A 73 9.72 14.94 4.25
N LEU A 74 8.69 15.54 4.86
CA LEU A 74 8.77 16.10 6.23
C LEU A 74 9.12 15.03 7.26
N ASN A 75 8.63 13.80 7.07
CA ASN A 75 8.89 12.67 7.96
C ASN A 75 10.15 11.87 7.58
N ARG A 76 10.89 12.26 6.53
CA ARG A 76 12.03 11.50 6.01
C ARG A 76 11.64 10.03 5.71
N CYS A 77 10.44 9.83 5.19
CA CYS A 77 9.96 8.54 4.69
C CYS A 77 10.45 8.36 3.26
N HIS A 78 11.39 7.43 3.07
CA HIS A 78 12.10 7.22 1.79
C HIS A 78 11.54 6.07 0.94
N TYR A 79 10.53 5.36 1.46
CA TYR A 79 9.75 4.39 0.70
C TYR A 79 8.62 5.14 -0.02
#